data_AF-A0A4R8RYM5-F1
#
_entry.id   AF-A0A4R8RYM5-F1
#
_cell.length_a   1.000
_cell.length_b   1.000
_cell.length_c   1.000
_cell.angle_alpha   90.00
_cell.angle_beta   90.00
_cell.angle_gamma   90.00
#
_symmetry.space_group_name_H-M   'P 1'
#
loop_
_entity.id
_entity.type
_entity.pdbx_description
1 polymer ?
#
loop_
_entity_poly.entity_id
_entity_poly.type
_entity_poly.pdbx_seq_one_letter_code
_entity_poly.pdbx_strand_id
1 'polypeptide(L)'
;MSDGELPGGYRSGVTRIGAGAVAGRIVLLWYGKGAAHPNRSLGTVVIATTTATPIAVNDLYRDRAAALDRLRSLLPELDATKRVDSADVTGTHFADAWLPTSAGLEVYVPLAHAAGDYAPIVVPWAQIADQLRPGILEQLRAD
;
A
#
# COMPACT_ATOMS: atom_id res chain seq x y z
N MET A 1 -7.88 17.43 17.18
CA MET A 1 -8.36 16.37 16.28
C MET A 1 -7.16 15.54 15.88
N SER A 2 -7.29 14.22 15.79
CA SER A 2 -6.26 13.37 15.16
C SER A 2 -6.47 13.43 13.66
N ASP A 3 -5.39 13.52 12.89
CA ASP A 3 -5.44 13.54 11.41
C ASP A 3 -6.01 12.22 10.83
N GLY A 4 -6.08 11.17 11.65
CA GLY A 4 -6.64 9.86 11.32
C GLY A 4 -5.67 8.72 11.64
N GLU A 5 -6.19 7.51 11.78
CA GLU A 5 -5.42 6.28 12.02
C GLU A 5 -6.21 5.07 11.50
N LEU A 6 -5.53 4.13 10.83
CA LEU A 6 -6.06 2.80 10.52
C LEU A 6 -5.77 1.84 11.68
N PRO A 7 -6.57 0.75 11.85
CA PRO A 7 -6.32 -0.24 12.88
C PRO A 7 -4.86 -0.73 12.88
N GLY A 8 -4.23 -0.77 14.07
CA GLY A 8 -2.83 -1.19 14.21
C GLY A 8 -1.81 -0.05 14.27
N GLY A 9 -2.22 1.21 14.47
CA GLY A 9 -1.26 2.31 14.66
C GLY A 9 -0.86 3.04 13.39
N TYR A 10 -1.46 2.70 12.24
CA TYR A 10 -1.03 3.23 10.95
C TYR A 10 -1.56 4.66 10.76
N ARG A 11 -0.67 5.64 10.98
CA ARG A 11 -0.92 7.08 10.87
C ARG A 11 -0.26 7.69 9.64
N SER A 12 -0.58 8.96 9.38
CA SER A 12 0.15 9.81 8.44
C SER A 12 1.61 9.97 8.87
N GLY A 13 2.54 9.94 7.91
CA GLY A 13 3.95 10.14 8.17
C GLY A 13 4.87 9.50 7.13
N VAL A 14 6.16 9.77 7.29
CA VAL A 14 7.23 9.12 6.52
C VAL A 14 7.39 7.68 7.01
N THR A 15 7.36 6.73 6.09
CA THR A 15 7.49 5.29 6.39
C THR A 15 8.84 4.72 5.99
N ARG A 16 9.53 5.38 5.05
CA ARG A 16 10.89 5.02 4.64
C ARG A 16 11.69 6.26 4.26
N ILE A 17 12.95 6.30 4.70
CA ILE A 17 13.99 7.19 4.20
C ILE A 17 15.16 6.29 3.83
N GLY A 18 15.55 6.26 2.57
CA GLY A 18 16.72 5.51 2.11
C GLY A 18 17.33 6.15 0.88
N ALA A 19 18.56 5.77 0.56
CA ALA A 19 19.34 6.35 -0.53
C ALA A 19 18.69 6.24 -1.92
N GLY A 20 17.73 5.34 -2.14
CA GLY A 20 17.02 5.19 -3.42
C GLY A 20 15.58 5.71 -3.45
N ALA A 21 14.91 5.81 -2.29
CA ALA A 21 13.56 6.36 -2.18
C ALA A 21 13.22 6.89 -0.78
N VAL A 22 12.44 7.97 -0.75
CA VAL A 22 11.67 8.40 0.42
C VAL A 22 10.20 8.06 0.20
N ALA A 23 9.54 7.51 1.21
CA ALA A 23 8.14 7.08 1.10
C ALA A 23 7.33 7.53 2.32
N GLY A 24 6.05 7.81 2.08
CA GLY A 24 5.15 8.26 3.12
C GLY A 24 3.70 7.91 2.85
N ARG A 25 2.94 7.82 3.95
CA ARG A 25 1.51 7.61 3.96
C ARG A 25 0.82 8.87 4.44
N ILE A 26 -0.38 9.13 3.91
CA ILE A 26 -1.36 10.03 4.50
C ILE A 26 -2.63 9.25 4.82
N VAL A 27 -3.11 9.38 6.06
CA VAL A 27 -4.40 8.89 6.52
C VAL A 27 -5.21 10.11 6.91
N LEU A 28 -6.41 10.24 6.35
CA LEU A 28 -7.30 11.37 6.55
C LEU A 28 -8.60 10.87 7.18
N LEU A 29 -8.93 11.37 8.37
CA LEU A 29 -10.26 11.22 8.95
C LEU A 29 -11.14 12.39 8.53
N TRP A 30 -12.27 12.10 7.90
CA TRP A 30 -13.20 13.13 7.45
C TRP A 30 -14.66 12.73 7.69
N TYR A 31 -15.54 13.72 7.83
CA TYR A 31 -16.97 13.51 8.01
C TYR A 31 -17.74 14.26 6.93
N GLY A 32 -18.30 13.49 5.99
CA GLY A 32 -19.17 14.03 4.96
C GLY A 32 -20.50 14.48 5.55
N LYS A 33 -21.06 15.59 5.04
CA LYS A 33 -22.39 16.03 5.45
C LYS A 33 -23.41 14.92 5.19
N GLY A 34 -24.10 14.47 6.25
CA GLY A 34 -25.09 13.40 6.18
C GLY A 34 -24.53 11.97 6.25
N ALA A 35 -23.23 11.79 6.45
CA ALA A 35 -22.65 10.46 6.65
C ALA A 35 -23.07 9.86 7.99
N ALA A 36 -23.30 8.53 8.03
CA ALA A 36 -23.65 7.85 9.28
C ALA A 36 -22.47 7.78 10.27
N HIS A 37 -21.25 7.87 9.77
CA HIS A 37 -20.01 7.79 10.54
C HIS A 37 -18.88 8.58 9.83
N PRO A 38 -17.78 8.91 10.53
CA PRO A 38 -16.56 9.38 9.88
C PRO A 38 -16.04 8.33 8.88
N ASN A 39 -15.39 8.79 7.83
CA ASN A 39 -14.71 7.95 6.85
C ASN A 39 -13.20 8.17 6.96
N ARG A 40 -12.45 7.16 6.53
CA ARG A 40 -11.00 7.25 6.37
C ARG A 40 -10.66 7.24 4.89
N SER A 41 -9.75 8.12 4.50
CA SER A 41 -9.10 8.09 3.19
C SER A 41 -7.62 7.87 3.37
N LEU A 42 -7.02 7.19 2.40
CA LEU A 42 -5.62 6.81 2.39
C LEU A 42 -4.96 7.28 1.10
N GLY A 43 -3.75 7.80 1.22
CA GLY A 43 -2.85 8.00 0.09
C GLY A 43 -1.43 7.57 0.44
N THR A 44 -0.66 7.21 -0.58
CA THR A 44 0.77 6.94 -0.43
C THR A 44 1.55 7.74 -1.47
N VAL A 45 2.81 8.04 -1.14
CA VAL A 45 3.76 8.65 -2.07
C VAL A 45 5.10 7.98 -1.90
N VAL A 46 5.76 7.72 -3.02
CA VAL A 46 7.14 7.21 -3.09
C VAL A 46 7.88 8.10 -4.07
N ILE A 47 9.02 8.64 -3.66
CA ILE A 47 9.82 9.60 -4.43
C ILE A 47 11.23 9.06 -4.54
N ALA A 48 11.73 8.98 -5.77
CA ALA A 48 13.13 8.67 -6.03
C ALA A 48 14.01 9.80 -5.48
N THR A 49 14.93 9.49 -4.58
CA THR A 49 15.82 10.46 -3.92
C THR A 49 16.81 11.11 -4.88
N THR A 50 17.21 10.41 -5.94
CA THR A 50 18.23 10.87 -6.89
C THR A 50 17.70 11.91 -7.88
N THR A 51 16.41 11.87 -8.19
CA THR A 51 15.77 12.73 -9.20
C THR A 51 14.64 13.59 -8.66
N ALA A 52 14.21 13.36 -7.41
CA ALA A 52 13.02 13.96 -6.80
C ALA A 52 11.71 13.70 -7.59
N THR A 53 11.67 12.66 -8.42
CA THR A 53 10.47 12.28 -9.18
C THR A 53 9.67 11.22 -8.45
N PRO A 54 8.32 11.23 -8.54
CA PRO A 54 7.50 10.13 -8.03
C PRO A 54 7.89 8.80 -8.69
N ILE A 55 7.87 7.72 -7.91
CA ILE A 55 7.84 6.34 -8.41
C ILE A 55 6.38 5.92 -8.35
N ALA A 56 5.69 5.93 -9.49
CA ALA A 56 4.28 5.58 -9.56
C ALA A 56 4.07 4.08 -9.73
N VAL A 57 2.83 3.61 -9.58
CA VAL A 57 2.47 2.19 -9.79
C VAL A 57 2.84 1.68 -11.20
N ASN A 58 2.85 2.56 -12.21
CA ASN A 58 3.23 2.23 -13.57
C ASN A 58 4.74 2.02 -13.75
N ASP A 59 5.55 2.59 -12.85
CA ASP A 59 7.00 2.43 -12.79
C ASP A 59 7.38 1.17 -12.00
N LEU A 60 6.50 0.69 -11.12
CA LEU A 60 6.74 -0.43 -10.21
C LEU A 60 6.73 -1.79 -10.95
N TYR A 61 5.64 -2.09 -11.65
CA TYR A 61 5.42 -3.42 -12.22
C TYR A 61 5.89 -3.53 -13.66
N ARG A 62 6.48 -4.68 -14.00
CA ARG A 62 6.82 -5.00 -15.39
C ARG A 62 5.59 -5.33 -16.23
N ASP A 63 4.64 -6.02 -15.61
CA ASP A 63 3.33 -6.40 -16.13
C ASP A 63 2.33 -6.19 -15.00
N ARG A 64 1.52 -5.13 -15.10
CA ARG A 64 0.58 -4.76 -14.05
C ARG A 64 -0.53 -5.79 -13.89
N ALA A 65 -0.95 -6.47 -14.96
CA ALA A 65 -2.00 -7.48 -14.86
C ALA A 65 -1.49 -8.71 -14.10
N ALA A 66 -0.31 -9.22 -14.47
CA ALA A 66 0.31 -10.36 -13.79
C ALA A 66 0.63 -10.05 -12.30
N ALA A 67 1.09 -8.83 -12.01
CA ALA A 67 1.32 -8.39 -10.63
C ALA A 67 0.01 -8.37 -9.81
N LEU A 68 -1.07 -7.83 -10.37
CA LEU A 68 -2.38 -7.80 -9.71
C LEU A 68 -2.92 -9.22 -9.46
N ASP A 69 -2.77 -10.13 -10.42
CA ASP A 69 -3.19 -11.53 -10.24
C ASP A 69 -2.40 -12.22 -9.13
N ARG A 70 -1.08 -11.98 -9.05
CA ARG A 70 -0.27 -12.48 -7.94
C ARG A 70 -0.69 -11.89 -6.60
N LEU A 71 -0.93 -10.58 -6.53
CA LEU A 71 -1.40 -9.96 -5.29
C LEU A 71 -2.75 -10.53 -4.87
N ARG A 72 -3.69 -10.77 -5.80
CA ARG A 72 -4.99 -11.40 -5.50
C ARG A 72 -4.84 -12.75 -4.82
N SER A 73 -3.89 -13.58 -5.27
CA SER A 73 -3.66 -14.88 -4.63
C SER A 73 -3.02 -14.77 -3.25
N LEU A 74 -2.16 -13.76 -3.03
CA LEU A 74 -1.37 -13.65 -1.80
C LEU A 74 -2.10 -12.92 -0.67
N LEU A 75 -2.89 -11.90 -0.98
CA LEU A 75 -3.41 -10.98 0.04
C LEU A 75 -4.34 -11.64 1.09
N PRO A 76 -5.31 -12.50 0.72
CA PRO A 76 -6.14 -13.19 1.73
C PRO A 76 -5.32 -14.12 2.64
N GLU A 77 -4.27 -14.76 2.09
CA GLU A 77 -3.40 -15.66 2.85
C GLU A 77 -2.53 -14.89 3.85
N LEU A 78 -1.94 -13.77 3.39
CA LEU A 78 -1.05 -12.92 4.16
C LEU A 78 -1.77 -12.01 5.17
N ASP A 79 -3.08 -11.81 5.03
CA ASP A 79 -3.86 -11.08 6.04
C ASP A 79 -3.94 -11.90 7.35
N ALA A 80 -3.17 -11.46 8.34
CA ALA A 80 -3.16 -12.03 9.68
C ALA A 80 -4.52 -11.88 10.40
N THR A 81 -5.32 -10.88 10.01
CA THR A 81 -6.61 -10.61 10.64
C THR A 81 -7.77 -11.36 10.00
N LYS A 82 -7.55 -12.01 8.86
CA LYS A 82 -8.55 -12.78 8.10
C LYS A 82 -9.82 -11.98 7.78
N ARG A 83 -9.65 -10.69 7.53
CA ARG A 83 -10.70 -9.75 7.11
C ARG A 83 -10.78 -9.61 5.60
N VAL A 84 -9.68 -9.86 4.87
CA VAL A 84 -9.64 -9.81 3.41
C VAL A 84 -10.14 -11.14 2.83
N ASP A 85 -11.27 -11.10 2.12
CA ASP A 85 -11.72 -12.17 1.25
C ASP A 85 -11.21 -11.95 -0.18
N SER A 86 -11.05 -13.03 -0.94
CA SER A 86 -10.81 -12.97 -2.39
C SER A 86 -11.77 -12.05 -3.16
N ALA A 87 -13.03 -11.96 -2.73
CA ALA A 87 -14.05 -11.09 -3.30
C ALA A 87 -13.75 -9.59 -3.09
N ASP A 88 -12.99 -9.23 -2.04
CA ASP A 88 -12.59 -7.85 -1.75
C ASP A 88 -11.45 -7.37 -2.69
N VAL A 89 -10.77 -8.31 -3.37
CA VAL A 89 -9.60 -8.05 -4.21
C VAL A 89 -9.96 -8.04 -5.70
N THR A 90 -11.16 -7.58 -6.04
CA THR A 90 -11.76 -7.70 -7.38
C THR A 90 -11.51 -6.48 -8.30
N GLY A 91 -10.90 -5.41 -7.79
CA GLY A 91 -10.54 -4.20 -8.55
C GLY A 91 -9.05 -4.08 -8.88
N THR A 92 -8.55 -2.85 -9.06
CA THR A 92 -7.09 -2.57 -9.13
C THR A 92 -6.59 -1.68 -7.98
N HIS A 93 -7.52 -1.05 -7.25
CA HIS A 93 -7.23 -0.04 -6.24
C HIS A 93 -6.44 -0.55 -5.04
N PHE A 94 -6.57 -1.84 -4.70
CA PHE A 94 -5.81 -2.44 -3.59
C PHE A 94 -4.29 -2.39 -3.79
N ALA A 95 -3.82 -2.22 -5.04
CA ALA A 95 -2.41 -2.12 -5.39
C ALA A 95 -1.98 -0.70 -5.82
N ASP A 96 -2.91 0.26 -5.87
CA ASP A 96 -2.59 1.65 -6.24
C ASP A 96 -1.95 2.41 -5.07
N ALA A 97 -2.36 2.08 -3.83
CA ALA A 97 -1.71 2.54 -2.62
C ALA A 97 -0.70 1.48 -2.16
N TRP A 98 0.58 1.82 -2.21
CA TRP A 98 1.67 0.94 -1.80
C TRP A 98 2.83 1.72 -1.18
N LEU A 99 3.63 1.02 -0.37
CA LEU A 99 4.86 1.54 0.22
C LEU A 99 5.95 0.46 0.24
N PRO A 100 7.22 0.82 -0.04
CA PRO A 100 8.33 -0.07 0.22
C PRO A 100 8.59 -0.19 1.72
N THR A 101 8.79 -1.41 2.20
CA THR A 101 9.29 -1.69 3.54
C THR A 101 10.58 -2.52 3.45
N SER A 102 11.26 -2.72 4.57
CA SER A 102 12.43 -3.60 4.63
C SER A 102 12.08 -5.07 4.29
N ALA A 103 10.87 -5.51 4.65
CA ALA A 103 10.42 -6.90 4.48
C ALA A 103 9.69 -7.16 3.15
N GLY A 104 9.03 -6.16 2.59
CA GLY A 104 8.14 -6.35 1.45
C GLY A 104 7.45 -5.09 0.93
N LEU A 105 6.56 -5.30 -0.02
CA LEU A 105 5.63 -4.28 -0.53
C LEU A 105 4.41 -4.23 0.40
N GLU A 106 4.26 -3.15 1.16
CA GLU A 106 3.01 -2.91 1.90
C GLU A 106 1.96 -2.36 0.93
N VAL A 107 0.82 -3.04 0.83
CA VAL A 107 -0.35 -2.59 0.08
C VAL A 107 -1.54 -2.44 1.01
N TYR A 108 -2.58 -1.73 0.56
CA TYR A 108 -3.74 -1.40 1.40
C TYR A 108 -5.02 -1.86 0.74
N VAL A 109 -5.56 -2.97 1.24
CA VAL A 109 -6.81 -3.55 0.72
C VAL A 109 -7.99 -2.77 1.27
N PRO A 110 -8.86 -2.16 0.45
CA PRO A 110 -10.08 -1.53 0.91
C PRO A 110 -11.02 -2.55 1.56
N LEU A 111 -11.63 -2.17 2.67
CA LEU A 111 -12.58 -2.98 3.42
C LEU A 111 -13.84 -2.19 3.75
N ALA A 112 -14.90 -2.89 4.15
CA ALA A 112 -16.07 -2.23 4.73
C ALA A 112 -15.67 -1.39 5.96
N HIS A 113 -16.39 -0.28 6.19
CA HIS A 113 -16.09 0.64 7.30
C HIS A 113 -16.03 -0.04 8.67
N ALA A 114 -16.97 -0.94 8.94
CA ALA A 114 -17.03 -1.72 10.19
C ALA A 114 -15.80 -2.64 10.38
N ALA A 115 -15.12 -3.00 9.28
CA ALA A 115 -13.90 -3.78 9.29
C ALA A 115 -12.63 -2.89 9.30
N GLY A 116 -12.75 -1.57 9.38
CA GLY A 116 -11.62 -0.65 9.57
C GLY A 116 -11.14 0.09 8.32
N ASP A 117 -11.95 0.15 7.27
CA ASP A 117 -11.73 0.85 5.98
C ASP A 117 -10.59 0.30 5.11
N TYR A 118 -9.44 -0.05 5.69
CA TYR A 118 -8.30 -0.63 4.98
C TYR A 118 -7.61 -1.70 5.81
N ALA A 119 -7.08 -2.73 5.15
CA ALA A 119 -6.12 -3.68 5.69
C ALA A 119 -4.74 -3.44 5.06
N PRO A 120 -3.76 -2.93 5.83
CA PRO A 120 -2.36 -2.92 5.43
C PRO A 120 -1.81 -4.35 5.43
N ILE A 121 -1.24 -4.79 4.32
CA ILE A 121 -0.66 -6.14 4.17
C ILE A 121 0.71 -6.01 3.52
N VAL A 122 1.72 -6.59 4.16
CA VAL A 122 3.07 -6.65 3.61
C VAL A 122 3.22 -7.93 2.79
N VAL A 123 3.42 -7.76 1.49
CA VAL A 123 3.75 -8.85 0.56
C VAL A 123 5.27 -9.02 0.53
N PRO A 124 5.83 -10.14 1.01
CA PRO A 124 7.28 -10.34 1.06
C PRO A 124 7.93 -10.15 -0.31
N TRP A 125 9.11 -9.50 -0.34
CA TRP A 125 9.80 -9.26 -1.61
C TRP A 125 10.04 -10.54 -2.40
N ALA A 126 10.37 -11.65 -1.72
CA ALA A 126 10.58 -12.96 -2.33
C ALA A 126 9.35 -13.50 -3.10
N GLN A 127 8.14 -13.00 -2.81
CA GLN A 127 6.91 -13.43 -3.45
C GLN A 127 6.45 -12.49 -4.59
N ILE A 128 7.05 -11.31 -4.76
CA ILE A 128 6.58 -10.32 -5.76
C ILE A 128 7.70 -9.73 -6.63
N ALA A 129 8.97 -9.93 -6.26
CA ALA A 129 10.13 -9.35 -6.96
C ALA A 129 10.15 -9.66 -8.46
N ASP A 130 9.71 -10.86 -8.87
CA ASP A 130 9.66 -11.27 -10.28
C ASP A 130 8.64 -10.48 -11.12
N GLN A 131 7.71 -9.80 -10.47
CA GLN A 131 6.70 -8.92 -11.07
C GLN A 131 7.15 -7.45 -11.15
N LEU A 132 8.28 -7.10 -10.54
CA LEU A 132 8.81 -5.73 -10.57
C LEU A 132 9.61 -5.45 -11.83
N ARG A 133 9.68 -4.18 -12.25
CA ARG A 133 10.62 -3.79 -13.31
C ARG A 133 12.07 -3.99 -12.82
N PRO A 134 13.01 -4.31 -13.73
CA PRO A 134 14.42 -4.44 -13.37
C PRO A 134 14.96 -3.20 -12.64
N GLY A 135 15.74 -3.40 -11.56
CA GLY A 135 16.36 -2.33 -10.79
C GLY A 135 15.46 -1.66 -9.74
N ILE A 136 14.13 -1.85 -9.82
CA ILE A 136 13.20 -1.21 -8.88
C ILE A 136 13.35 -1.77 -7.47
N LEU A 137 13.53 -3.09 -7.31
CA LEU A 137 13.68 -3.68 -5.99
C LEU A 137 14.95 -3.16 -5.29
N GLU A 138 16.05 -3.10 -6.02
CA GLU A 138 17.33 -2.57 -5.55
C GLU A 138 17.20 -1.10 -5.15
N GLN A 139 16.54 -0.30 -6.00
CA GLN A 139 16.28 1.11 -5.71
C GLN A 139 15.43 1.29 -4.45
N LEU A 140 14.32 0.55 -4.32
CA LEU A 140 13.41 0.68 -3.17
C LEU A 140 14.05 0.22 -1.86
N ARG A 141 15.06 -0.68 -1.92
CA ARG A 141 15.75 -1.22 -0.74
C ARG A 141 17.09 -0.56 -0.42
N ALA A 142 17.54 0.39 -1.22
CA ALA A 142 18.75 1.15 -0.91
C ALA A 142 18.55 1.98 0.36
N ASP A 143 19.49 1.86 1.30
CA ASP A 143 19.54 2.59 2.57
C ASP A 143 20.52 3.76 2.48
#